data_AF-A0A6D2GAH0-F1
#
_entry.id   AF-A0A6D2GAH0-F1
#
_cell.length_a   1.000
_cell.length_b   1.000
_cell.length_c   1.000
_cell.angle_alpha   90.00
_cell.angle_beta   90.00
_cell.angle_gamma   90.00
#
_symmetry.space_group_name_H-M   'P 1'
#
loop_
_entity.id
_entity.type
_entity.pdbx_description
1 polymer ?
#
loop_
_entity_poly.entity_id
_entity_poly.type
_entity_poly.pdbx_seq_one_letter_code
_entity_poly.pdbx_strand_id
1 'polypeptide(L)'
;MVRRQSAPRLEFEAAAIYEYPEHLRPFLSELPALPGVYVFHSESDTLPLYIGKSVNIRSRVLSHLRTPDEAAMLRQARRISWICTAGEMGALLLEARLIKEQQPLFNKRLRRNRQLCSLQLSEQKIEVVSARSVDFSHEPNLFGLFANRRAALQSLQNLADEQKLCYGLLGLEPVSRGRACFRFALKRCAGACLRARKPTGAFSSSAGITGTVTCGLLALERRYRVKREPPTNDPVPHYQQLVMAGGGTFAG
;
A
#
# COMPACT_ATOMS: atom_id res chain seq x y z
N MET A 1 -36.04 32.17 22.03
CA MET A 1 -34.77 31.93 21.32
C MET A 1 -35.09 31.64 19.86
N VAL A 2 -35.04 32.65 19.00
CA VAL A 2 -35.47 32.55 17.59
C VAL A 2 -34.39 31.81 16.80
N ARG A 3 -34.72 30.63 16.26
CA ARG A 3 -33.84 29.90 15.34
C ARG A 3 -33.69 30.73 14.08
N ARG A 4 -32.52 31.35 13.88
CA ARG A 4 -32.13 31.93 12.59
C ARG A 4 -32.19 30.81 11.54
N GLN A 5 -33.17 30.90 10.65
CA GLN A 5 -33.20 30.08 9.44
C GLN A 5 -31.97 30.44 8.63
N SER A 6 -31.06 29.49 8.48
CA SER A 6 -29.91 29.60 7.58
C SER A 6 -30.44 29.89 6.18
N ALA A 7 -30.01 31.01 5.60
CA ALA A 7 -30.32 31.35 4.21
C ALA A 7 -30.01 30.13 3.32
N PRO A 8 -30.86 29.82 2.32
CA PRO A 8 -30.57 28.74 1.40
C PRO A 8 -29.22 29.07 0.77
N ARG A 9 -28.25 28.18 1.00
CA ARG A 9 -26.98 28.18 0.27
C ARG A 9 -27.40 28.13 -1.18
N LEU A 10 -27.21 29.22 -1.91
CA LEU A 10 -27.46 29.28 -3.34
C LEU A 10 -26.72 28.06 -3.92
N GLU A 11 -27.50 27.04 -4.28
CA GLU A 11 -27.03 25.97 -5.13
C GLU A 11 -26.76 26.66 -6.45
N PHE A 12 -25.53 27.14 -6.60
CA PHE A 12 -25.01 27.45 -7.91
C PHE A 12 -25.21 26.16 -8.68
N GLU A 13 -26.23 26.15 -9.54
CA GLU A 13 -26.47 25.16 -10.57
C GLU A 13 -25.21 25.09 -11.40
N ALA A 14 -24.26 24.30 -10.91
CA ALA A 14 -23.09 23.88 -11.63
C ALA A 14 -23.50 22.75 -12.59
N ALA A 15 -24.58 22.95 -13.34
CA ALA A 15 -24.55 22.71 -14.78
C ALA A 15 -23.54 23.68 -15.44
N ALA A 16 -22.36 23.81 -14.83
CA ALA A 16 -21.27 24.69 -15.19
C ALA A 16 -20.74 24.14 -16.50
N ILE A 17 -21.25 24.72 -17.58
CA ILE A 17 -20.78 24.69 -18.97
C ILE A 17 -19.64 23.68 -19.13
N TYR A 18 -20.00 22.43 -19.40
CA TYR A 18 -19.01 21.44 -19.81
C TYR A 18 -18.47 21.91 -21.17
N GLU A 19 -17.36 22.63 -21.13
CA GLU A 19 -16.68 23.07 -22.33
C GLU A 19 -15.82 21.91 -22.84
N TYR A 20 -16.12 21.46 -24.05
CA TYR A 20 -15.32 20.45 -24.71
C TYR A 20 -13.89 20.99 -24.90
N PRO A 21 -12.84 20.26 -24.49
CA PRO A 21 -11.47 20.75 -24.55
C PRO A 21 -10.96 20.75 -25.99
N GLU A 22 -11.30 21.81 -26.73
CA GLU A 22 -10.94 22.04 -28.14
C GLU A 22 -9.43 21.96 -28.38
N HIS A 23 -8.62 22.42 -27.43
CA HIS A 23 -7.17 22.43 -27.49
C HIS A 23 -6.54 21.04 -27.56
N LEU A 24 -7.28 19.98 -27.19
CA LEU A 24 -6.80 18.60 -27.28
C LEU A 24 -7.18 17.91 -28.60
N ARG A 25 -8.02 18.54 -29.44
CA ARG A 25 -8.48 17.96 -30.71
C ARG A 25 -7.36 17.51 -31.65
N PRO A 26 -6.24 18.23 -31.81
CA PRO A 26 -5.17 17.81 -32.72
C PRO A 26 -4.59 16.43 -32.39
N PHE A 27 -4.55 16.05 -31.11
CA PHE A 27 -4.04 14.75 -30.68
C PHE A 27 -5.02 13.61 -30.99
N LEU A 28 -6.31 13.90 -31.17
CA LEU A 28 -7.34 12.85 -31.32
C LEU A 28 -7.27 12.12 -32.65
N SER A 29 -6.79 12.76 -33.72
CA SER A 29 -6.60 12.12 -35.02
C SER A 29 -5.51 11.04 -34.94
N GLU A 30 -4.44 11.30 -34.18
CA GLU A 30 -3.26 10.44 -34.07
C GLU A 30 -3.44 9.24 -33.13
N LEU A 31 -4.49 9.26 -32.28
CA LEU A 31 -4.71 8.18 -31.31
C LEU A 31 -5.03 6.84 -31.99
N PRO A 32 -4.28 5.78 -31.68
CA PRO A 32 -4.50 4.46 -32.25
C PRO A 32 -5.71 3.77 -31.61
N ALA A 33 -6.40 2.95 -32.41
CA ALA A 33 -7.45 2.04 -31.95
C ALA A 33 -6.85 0.70 -31.46
N LEU A 34 -5.78 0.78 -30.66
CA LEU A 34 -5.02 -0.37 -30.16
C LEU A 34 -4.99 -0.40 -28.62
N PRO A 35 -4.69 -1.57 -28.01
CA PRO A 35 -4.46 -1.66 -26.59
C PRO A 35 -3.18 -0.92 -26.17
N GLY A 36 -3.21 -0.29 -25.00
CA GLY A 36 -2.06 0.39 -24.44
C GLY A 36 -2.40 1.37 -23.34
N VAL A 37 -1.43 2.24 -23.05
CA VAL A 37 -1.49 3.24 -21.99
C VAL A 37 -1.49 4.63 -22.61
N TYR A 38 -2.34 5.52 -22.11
CA TYR A 38 -2.37 6.94 -22.48
C TYR A 38 -2.03 7.81 -21.27
N VAL A 39 -1.42 8.96 -21.53
CA VAL A 39 -0.94 9.89 -20.51
C VAL A 39 -1.40 11.30 -20.87
N PHE A 40 -2.06 11.95 -19.93
CA PHE A 40 -2.35 13.38 -19.99
C PHE A 40 -1.22 14.14 -19.29
N HIS A 41 -0.62 15.09 -20.01
CA HIS A 41 0.44 15.97 -19.51
C HIS A 41 -0.09 17.36 -19.25
N SER A 42 0.49 18.02 -18.25
CA SER A 42 0.26 19.44 -18.00
C SER A 42 1.08 20.30 -18.97
N GLU A 43 1.04 21.62 -18.80
CA GLU A 43 1.95 22.53 -19.50
C GLU A 43 3.42 22.28 -19.14
N SER A 44 3.68 21.81 -17.92
CA SER A 44 4.98 21.26 -17.55
C SER A 44 5.06 19.78 -17.93
N ASP A 45 6.10 19.43 -18.69
CA ASP A 45 6.45 18.06 -19.05
C ASP A 45 7.03 17.24 -17.89
N THR A 46 7.24 17.85 -16.73
CA THR A 46 7.90 17.21 -15.59
C THR A 46 7.06 16.15 -14.90
N LEU A 47 5.73 16.28 -14.89
CA LEU A 47 4.86 15.38 -14.12
C LEU A 47 3.52 15.13 -14.84
N PRO A 48 3.17 13.86 -15.11
CA PRO A 48 1.90 13.52 -15.76
C PRO A 48 0.71 13.86 -14.85
N LEU A 49 -0.36 14.40 -15.43
CA LEU A 49 -1.60 14.65 -14.73
C LEU A 49 -2.35 13.35 -14.45
N TYR A 50 -2.43 12.48 -15.46
CA TYR A 50 -3.17 11.24 -15.40
C TYR A 50 -2.59 10.20 -16.35
N ILE A 51 -2.61 8.94 -15.91
CA ILE A 51 -2.20 7.77 -16.69
C ILE A 51 -3.34 6.77 -16.65
N GLY A 52 -3.75 6.23 -17.79
CA GLY A 52 -4.79 5.21 -17.86
C GLY A 52 -4.52 4.15 -18.92
N LYS A 53 -5.10 2.96 -18.73
CA LYS A 53 -5.06 1.85 -19.70
C LYS A 53 -6.35 1.71 -20.51
N SER A 54 -6.22 1.17 -21.72
CA SER A 54 -7.38 0.75 -22.51
C SER A 54 -7.03 -0.40 -23.46
N VAL A 55 -8.05 -1.17 -23.85
CA VAL A 55 -7.97 -2.07 -25.02
C VAL A 55 -8.08 -1.32 -26.34
N ASN A 56 -8.66 -0.11 -26.30
CA ASN A 56 -8.73 0.82 -27.42
C ASN A 56 -8.48 2.23 -26.87
N ILE A 57 -7.25 2.74 -27.09
CA ILE A 57 -6.83 4.05 -26.57
C ILE A 57 -7.75 5.16 -27.08
N ARG A 58 -8.00 5.22 -28.39
CA ARG A 58 -8.82 6.26 -29.02
C ARG A 58 -10.21 6.36 -28.39
N SER A 59 -10.95 5.25 -28.29
CA SER A 59 -12.30 5.24 -27.72
C SER A 59 -12.32 5.66 -26.26
N ARG A 60 -11.30 5.26 -25.49
CA ARG A 60 -11.21 5.60 -24.07
C ARG A 60 -10.91 7.08 -23.85
N VAL A 61 -9.97 7.65 -24.60
CA VAL A 61 -9.67 9.08 -24.53
C VAL A 61 -10.90 9.91 -24.90
N LEU A 62 -11.62 9.54 -25.96
CA LEU A 62 -12.87 10.21 -26.34
C LEU A 62 -13.95 10.15 -25.24
N SER A 63 -14.01 9.04 -24.49
CA SER A 63 -14.90 8.90 -23.34
C SER A 63 -14.53 9.87 -22.20
N HIS A 64 -13.24 10.09 -21.96
CA HIS A 64 -12.79 11.07 -20.98
C HIS A 64 -13.28 12.48 -21.34
N LEU A 65 -13.17 12.85 -22.63
CA LEU A 65 -13.66 14.13 -23.16
C LEU A 65 -15.19 14.28 -23.19
N ARG A 66 -15.95 13.34 -22.61
CA ARG A 66 -17.40 13.46 -22.45
C ARG A 66 -17.84 13.34 -20.99
N THR A 67 -16.90 13.14 -20.07
CA THR A 67 -17.19 12.85 -18.66
C THR A 67 -16.98 14.12 -17.82
N PRO A 68 -18.05 14.75 -17.28
CA PRO A 68 -17.95 16.01 -16.55
C PRO A 68 -17.06 15.92 -15.30
N ASP A 69 -17.06 14.78 -14.62
CA ASP A 69 -16.24 14.54 -13.42
C ASP A 69 -14.72 14.68 -13.67
N GLU A 70 -14.31 14.55 -14.94
CA GLU A 70 -12.91 14.62 -15.36
C GLU A 70 -12.56 15.97 -16.01
N ALA A 71 -13.52 16.89 -16.12
CA ALA A 71 -13.32 18.21 -16.71
C ALA A 71 -12.20 19.01 -16.01
N ALA A 72 -12.03 18.84 -14.70
CA ALA A 72 -10.96 19.49 -13.95
C ALA A 72 -9.55 19.07 -14.41
N MET A 73 -9.37 17.79 -14.73
CA MET A 73 -8.12 17.26 -15.28
C MET A 73 -7.92 17.74 -16.72
N LEU A 74 -8.98 17.67 -17.54
CA LEU A 74 -8.92 18.03 -18.96
C LEU A 74 -8.60 19.52 -19.19
N ARG A 75 -9.07 20.41 -18.31
CA ARG A 75 -8.72 21.84 -18.37
C ARG A 75 -7.23 22.11 -18.16
N GLN A 76 -6.56 21.28 -17.35
CA GLN A 76 -5.13 21.38 -17.08
C GLN A 76 -4.27 20.64 -18.11
N ALA A 77 -4.85 19.66 -18.80
CA ALA A 77 -4.15 18.91 -19.82
C ALA A 77 -3.80 19.80 -21.02
N ARG A 78 -2.57 19.66 -21.51
CA ARG A 78 -2.08 20.36 -22.70
C ARG A 78 -1.62 19.41 -23.80
N ARG A 79 -1.19 18.20 -23.43
CA ARG A 79 -0.70 17.19 -24.36
C ARG A 79 -1.17 15.80 -23.97
N ILE A 80 -1.41 14.96 -24.96
CA ILE A 80 -1.74 13.54 -24.80
C ILE A 80 -0.62 12.73 -25.46
N SER A 81 -0.05 11.77 -24.73
CA SER A 81 0.87 10.78 -25.31
C SER A 81 0.35 9.37 -25.07
N TRP A 82 0.82 8.40 -25.83
CA TRP A 82 0.39 7.01 -25.70
C TRP A 82 1.53 6.02 -25.97
N ILE A 83 1.39 4.82 -25.41
CA ILE A 83 2.29 3.68 -25.63
C ILE A 83 1.41 2.48 -25.95
N CYS A 84 1.53 1.97 -27.18
CA CYS A 84 0.83 0.76 -27.60
C CYS A 84 1.46 -0.48 -26.94
N THR A 85 0.63 -1.46 -26.59
CA THR A 85 1.05 -2.75 -26.05
C THR A 85 0.50 -3.89 -26.90
N ALA A 86 1.11 -5.07 -26.84
CA ALA A 86 0.65 -6.23 -27.61
C ALA A 86 -0.75 -6.74 -27.19
N GLY A 87 -1.20 -6.38 -25.98
CA GLY A 87 -2.52 -6.77 -25.48
C GLY A 87 -2.89 -6.06 -24.18
N GLU A 88 -4.05 -6.42 -23.63
CA GLU A 88 -4.59 -5.81 -22.40
C GLU A 88 -3.69 -6.04 -21.18
N MET A 89 -3.14 -7.25 -21.04
CA MET A 89 -2.25 -7.57 -19.91
C MET A 89 -1.00 -6.68 -19.91
N GLY A 90 -0.43 -6.41 -21.09
CA GLY A 90 0.69 -5.48 -21.23
C GLY A 90 0.30 -4.07 -20.82
N ALA A 91 -0.87 -3.59 -21.25
CA ALA A 91 -1.39 -2.27 -20.88
C ALA A 91 -1.59 -2.14 -19.36
N LEU A 92 -2.13 -3.18 -18.72
CA LEU A 92 -2.35 -3.23 -17.27
C LEU A 92 -1.03 -3.14 -16.50
N LEU A 93 -0.03 -3.95 -16.89
CA LEU A 93 1.28 -3.97 -16.23
C LEU A 93 2.02 -2.64 -16.44
N LEU A 94 2.00 -2.11 -17.66
CA LEU A 94 2.65 -0.84 -17.99
C LEU A 94 2.00 0.34 -17.24
N GLU A 95 0.67 0.39 -17.16
CA GLU A 95 -0.05 1.40 -16.38
C GLU A 95 0.35 1.34 -14.90
N ALA A 96 0.30 0.15 -14.31
CA ALA A 96 0.65 -0.04 -12.90
C ALA A 96 2.09 0.38 -12.61
N ARG A 97 3.02 0.11 -13.53
CA ARG A 97 4.42 0.54 -13.44
C ARG A 97 4.53 2.07 -13.52
N LEU A 98 3.97 2.70 -14.55
CA LEU A 98 4.08 4.13 -14.78
C LEU A 98 3.42 4.95 -13.66
N ILE A 99 2.26 4.53 -13.15
CA ILE A 99 1.62 5.21 -12.01
C ILE A 99 2.48 5.13 -10.74
N LYS A 100 3.15 3.99 -10.51
CA LYS A 100 4.04 3.83 -9.36
C LYS A 100 5.29 4.70 -9.47
N GLU A 101 5.90 4.77 -10.65
CA GLU A 101 7.11 5.54 -10.92
C GLU A 101 6.83 7.06 -10.94
N GLN A 102 5.77 7.50 -11.60
CA GLN A 102 5.54 8.92 -11.89
C GLN A 102 4.52 9.60 -10.94
N GLN A 103 3.76 8.81 -10.16
CA GLN A 103 2.81 9.28 -9.15
C GLN A 103 1.87 10.42 -9.63
N PRO A 104 1.17 10.28 -10.77
CA PRO A 104 0.37 11.33 -11.41
C PRO A 104 -0.69 11.94 -10.47
N LEU A 105 -0.98 13.23 -10.62
CA LEU A 105 -1.83 13.98 -9.67
C LEU A 105 -3.25 13.41 -9.51
N PHE A 106 -3.89 12.99 -10.61
CA PHE A 106 -5.30 12.59 -10.61
C PHE A 106 -5.53 11.09 -10.36
N ASN A 107 -4.50 10.23 -10.39
CA ASN A 107 -4.67 8.78 -10.14
C ASN A 107 -4.79 8.46 -8.64
N LYS A 108 -5.99 8.55 -8.07
CA LYS A 108 -6.18 8.34 -6.61
C LYS A 108 -5.91 6.91 -6.11
N ARG A 109 -6.31 5.88 -6.88
CA ARG A 109 -6.32 4.48 -6.41
C ARG A 109 -4.94 3.82 -6.42
N LEU A 110 -4.26 3.86 -7.57
CA LEU A 110 -3.00 3.15 -7.80
C LEU A 110 -1.76 3.87 -7.21
N ARG A 111 -1.87 5.16 -6.89
CA ARG A 111 -0.83 5.88 -6.12
C ARG A 111 -0.67 5.39 -4.69
N ARG A 112 -1.74 4.86 -4.09
CA ARG A 112 -1.73 4.48 -2.67
C ARG A 112 -0.90 3.22 -2.49
N ASN A 113 0.39 3.41 -2.28
CA ASN A 113 1.29 2.33 -1.93
C ASN A 113 0.94 1.87 -0.50
N ARG A 114 0.19 0.78 -0.38
CA ARG A 114 -0.10 0.15 0.90
C ARG A 114 1.23 -0.28 1.50
N GLN A 115 1.68 0.44 2.53
CA GLN A 115 2.84 0.03 3.27
C GLN A 115 2.47 -1.21 4.09
N LEU A 116 2.89 -2.35 3.57
CA LEU A 116 2.78 -3.61 4.29
C LEU A 116 3.66 -3.53 5.53
N CYS A 117 3.13 -4.04 6.62
CA CYS A 117 3.81 -4.14 7.89
C CYS A 117 3.93 -5.59 8.31
N SER A 118 4.97 -5.92 9.07
CA SER A 118 5.14 -7.21 9.71
C SER A 118 5.41 -7.01 11.20
N LEU A 119 5.16 -8.04 12.00
CA LEU A 119 5.56 -8.07 13.41
C LEU A 119 6.97 -8.64 13.47
N GLN A 120 7.95 -7.82 13.84
CA GLN A 120 9.30 -8.26 14.12
C GLN A 120 9.42 -8.58 15.62
N LEU A 121 9.91 -9.78 15.91
CA LEU A 121 10.26 -10.14 17.28
C LEU A 121 11.75 -9.92 17.50
N SER A 122 12.06 -9.02 18.45
CA SER A 122 13.38 -8.87 19.05
C SER A 122 13.40 -9.59 20.40
N GLU A 123 14.58 -9.84 20.96
CA GLU A 123 14.79 -10.65 22.17
C GLU A 123 13.90 -10.25 23.36
N GLN A 124 13.47 -8.98 23.43
CA GLN A 124 12.75 -8.43 24.59
C GLN A 124 11.46 -7.69 24.21
N LYS A 125 11.10 -7.60 22.92
CA LYS A 125 9.94 -6.83 22.46
C LYS A 125 9.45 -7.25 21.07
N ILE A 126 8.16 -7.04 20.83
CA ILE A 126 7.55 -7.14 19.51
C ILE A 126 7.37 -5.74 18.96
N GLU A 127 7.87 -5.49 17.75
CA GLU A 127 7.72 -4.21 17.07
C GLU A 127 7.03 -4.40 15.72
N VAL A 128 6.23 -3.41 15.32
CA VAL A 128 5.66 -3.40 13.98
C VAL A 128 6.63 -2.69 13.05
N VAL A 129 7.20 -3.43 12.11
CA VAL A 129 8.12 -2.93 11.09
C VAL A 129 7.41 -2.78 9.74
N SER A 130 7.84 -1.80 8.93
CA SER A 130 7.30 -1.57 7.59
C SER A 130 8.20 -2.19 6.53
N ALA A 131 7.62 -2.59 5.39
CA ALA A 131 8.34 -3.03 4.20
C ALA A 131 9.31 -1.97 3.64
N ARG A 132 9.17 -0.70 4.04
CA ARG A 132 10.10 0.38 3.65
C ARG A 132 11.35 0.45 4.53
N SER A 133 11.26 -0.02 5.76
CA SER A 133 12.35 0.05 6.75
C SER A 133 13.16 -1.24 6.81
N VAL A 134 12.58 -2.34 6.35
CA VAL A 134 13.14 -3.68 6.52
C VAL A 134 12.92 -4.49 5.25
N ASP A 135 13.98 -5.16 4.79
CA ASP A 135 13.86 -6.17 3.75
C ASP A 135 13.29 -7.47 4.35
N PHE A 136 12.06 -7.77 3.98
CA PHE A 136 11.37 -8.98 4.44
C PHE A 136 12.03 -10.28 3.99
N SER A 137 12.90 -10.23 2.97
CA SER A 137 13.60 -11.39 2.43
C SER A 137 14.75 -11.82 3.33
N HIS A 138 15.44 -10.86 3.94
CA HIS A 138 16.68 -11.09 4.68
C HIS A 138 16.52 -11.05 6.20
N GLU A 139 15.55 -10.31 6.74
CA GLU A 139 15.38 -10.24 8.20
C GLU A 139 14.73 -11.51 8.79
N PRO A 140 15.37 -12.18 9.78
CA PRO A 140 14.74 -13.24 10.54
C PRO A 140 13.65 -12.69 11.49
N ASN A 141 12.85 -13.59 12.06
CA ASN A 141 11.85 -13.26 13.11
C ASN A 141 10.75 -12.26 12.70
N LEU A 142 10.39 -12.26 11.42
CA LEU A 142 9.23 -11.54 10.90
C LEU A 142 8.00 -12.45 10.86
N PHE A 143 6.89 -11.97 11.39
CA PHE A 143 5.64 -12.72 11.51
C PHE A 143 4.49 -11.98 10.81
N GLY A 144 3.89 -12.67 9.84
CA GLY A 144 2.73 -12.18 9.09
C GLY A 144 3.01 -10.97 8.19
N LEU A 145 2.10 -10.76 7.23
CA LEU A 145 2.05 -9.55 6.41
C LEU A 145 0.71 -8.87 6.63
N PHE A 146 0.75 -7.62 7.09
CA PHE A 146 -0.41 -6.83 7.46
C PHE A 146 -0.54 -5.60 6.58
N ALA A 147 -1.77 -5.24 6.23
CA ALA A 147 -2.04 -4.11 5.33
C ALA A 147 -1.67 -2.74 5.93
N ASN A 148 -1.58 -2.64 7.26
CA ASN A 148 -1.16 -1.44 7.99
C ASN A 148 -0.80 -1.80 9.45
N ARG A 149 -0.19 -0.85 10.16
CA ARG A 149 0.20 -1.01 11.58
C ARG A 149 -0.97 -1.36 12.50
N ARG A 150 -2.17 -0.81 12.26
CA ARG A 150 -3.36 -1.07 13.08
C ARG A 150 -3.79 -2.53 12.99
N ALA A 151 -3.79 -3.09 11.79
CA ALA A 151 -4.11 -4.50 11.55
C ALA A 151 -3.09 -5.42 12.24
N ALA A 152 -1.79 -5.10 12.16
CA ALA A 152 -0.75 -5.86 12.86
C ALA A 152 -0.96 -5.85 14.39
N LEU A 153 -1.20 -4.68 14.97
CA LEU A 153 -1.45 -4.55 16.42
C LEU A 153 -2.74 -5.25 16.84
N GLN A 154 -3.79 -5.20 16.03
CA GLN A 154 -5.05 -5.90 16.31
C GLN A 154 -4.86 -7.42 16.29
N SER A 155 -4.12 -7.94 15.31
CA SER A 155 -3.79 -9.37 15.25
C SER A 155 -2.95 -9.81 16.45
N LEU A 156 -1.99 -8.99 16.89
CA LEU A 156 -1.21 -9.25 18.10
C LEU A 156 -2.08 -9.23 19.37
N GLN A 157 -3.01 -8.28 19.47
CA GLN A 157 -3.98 -8.21 20.57
C GLN A 157 -4.87 -9.44 20.61
N ASN A 158 -5.45 -9.84 19.47
CA ASN A 158 -6.30 -11.02 19.39
C ASN A 158 -5.55 -12.28 19.82
N LEU A 159 -4.30 -12.44 19.36
CA LEU A 159 -3.46 -13.57 19.77
C LEU A 159 -3.18 -13.55 21.28
N ALA A 160 -2.86 -12.37 21.80
CA ALA A 160 -2.63 -12.19 23.23
C ALA A 160 -3.89 -12.44 24.05
N ASP A 161 -5.06 -12.14 23.50
CA ASP A 161 -6.35 -12.42 24.11
C ASP A 161 -6.63 -13.92 24.19
N GLU A 162 -6.48 -14.64 23.08
CA GLU A 162 -6.67 -16.08 22.98
C GLU A 162 -5.71 -16.86 23.89
N GLN A 163 -4.43 -16.46 23.92
CA GLN A 163 -3.36 -17.16 24.65
C GLN A 163 -3.14 -16.60 26.07
N LYS A 164 -4.00 -15.69 26.55
CA LYS A 164 -3.91 -15.05 27.88
C LYS A 164 -2.54 -14.39 28.17
N LEU A 165 -1.89 -13.86 27.12
CA LEU A 165 -0.56 -13.23 27.20
C LEU A 165 -0.62 -11.84 27.84
N CYS A 166 0.53 -11.40 28.33
CA CYS A 166 0.69 -10.13 29.04
C CYS A 166 0.95 -8.96 28.08
N TYR A 167 0.06 -7.97 28.05
CA TYR A 167 0.20 -6.80 27.16
C TYR A 167 1.43 -5.94 27.49
N GLY A 168 1.83 -5.88 28.76
CA GLY A 168 3.03 -5.16 29.18
C GLY A 168 4.33 -5.77 28.65
N LEU A 169 4.40 -7.09 28.48
CA LEU A 169 5.57 -7.76 27.90
C LEU A 169 5.56 -7.74 26.38
N LEU A 170 4.37 -7.77 25.78
CA LEU A 170 4.21 -7.67 24.32
C LEU A 170 4.42 -6.23 23.80
N GLY A 171 4.62 -5.25 24.69
CA GLY A 171 4.78 -3.83 24.32
C GLY A 171 3.50 -3.17 23.81
N LEU A 172 2.34 -3.80 24.02
CA LEU A 172 1.02 -3.27 23.63
C LEU A 172 0.55 -2.16 24.59
N GLU A 173 1.01 -2.19 25.83
CA GLU A 173 0.67 -1.22 26.87
C GLU A 173 1.96 -0.78 27.59
N PRO A 174 2.19 0.53 27.78
CA PRO A 174 3.30 1.01 28.59
C PRO A 174 3.00 0.73 30.07
N VAL A 175 3.85 -0.07 30.72
CA VAL A 175 3.69 -0.43 32.13
C VAL A 175 4.84 0.14 32.97
N SER A 176 4.48 0.97 33.96
CA SER A 176 5.42 1.52 34.94
C SER A 176 5.89 0.48 35.95
N ARG A 177 7.07 0.68 36.56
CA ARG A 177 7.66 -0.23 37.56
C ARG A 177 6.66 -0.53 38.68
N GLY A 178 6.50 -1.82 39.00
CA GLY A 178 5.63 -2.29 40.09
C GLY A 178 4.13 -2.24 39.79
N ARG A 179 3.70 -1.75 38.62
CA ARG A 179 2.28 -1.73 38.23
C ARG A 179 1.93 -2.97 37.41
N ALA A 180 0.74 -3.51 37.63
CA ALA A 180 0.22 -4.58 36.80
C ALA A 180 -0.35 -4.00 35.49
N CYS A 181 -0.25 -4.73 34.38
CA CYS A 181 -0.93 -4.37 33.14
C CYS A 181 -2.46 -4.42 33.31
N PHE A 182 -3.20 -3.69 32.45
CA PHE A 182 -4.66 -3.63 32.53
C PHE A 182 -5.32 -5.01 32.48
N ARG A 183 -4.77 -5.97 31.70
CA ARG A 183 -5.31 -7.34 31.63
C ARG A 183 -5.17 -8.13 32.93
N PHE A 184 -4.20 -7.83 33.78
CA PHE A 184 -4.10 -8.47 35.09
C PHE A 184 -5.25 -8.03 36.00
N ALA A 185 -5.61 -6.74 35.98
CA ALA A 185 -6.78 -6.23 36.70
C ALA A 185 -8.08 -6.92 36.24
N LEU A 186 -8.17 -7.25 34.96
CA LEU A 186 -9.28 -8.02 34.38
C LEU A 186 -9.17 -9.54 34.54
N LYS A 187 -8.17 -10.06 35.28
CA LYS A 187 -7.88 -11.51 35.45
C LYS A 187 -7.72 -12.28 34.14
N ARG A 188 -7.36 -11.58 33.05
CA ARG A 188 -7.17 -12.14 31.70
C ARG A 188 -5.72 -12.51 31.40
N CYS A 189 -4.80 -12.25 32.32
CA CYS A 189 -3.39 -12.58 32.25
C CYS A 189 -2.85 -12.95 33.64
N ALA A 190 -1.83 -13.82 33.70
CA ALA A 190 -1.15 -14.22 34.93
C ALA A 190 -0.20 -13.15 35.53
N GLY A 191 -0.14 -11.94 34.96
CA GLY A 191 0.62 -10.83 35.54
C GLY A 191 2.13 -10.94 35.38
N ALA A 192 2.61 -11.57 34.31
CA ALA A 192 4.04 -11.76 34.04
C ALA A 192 4.86 -10.45 34.08
N CYS A 193 4.25 -9.30 33.75
CA CYS A 193 4.88 -7.97 33.86
C CYS A 193 5.33 -7.59 35.28
N LEU A 194 4.71 -8.14 36.34
CA LEU A 194 5.12 -7.90 37.72
C LEU A 194 6.36 -8.73 38.12
N ARG A 195 6.53 -9.91 37.51
CA ARG A 195 7.62 -10.85 37.80
C ARG A 195 8.85 -10.64 36.90
N ALA A 196 8.65 -10.14 35.68
CA ALA A 196 9.68 -10.04 34.65
C ALA A 196 10.82 -9.03 34.91
N ARG A 197 10.75 -8.18 35.94
CA ARG A 197 11.74 -7.11 36.18
C ARG A 197 12.30 -7.06 37.60
N LYS A 198 12.07 -8.08 38.44
CA LYS A 198 12.80 -8.23 39.72
C LYS A 198 14.08 -9.05 39.50
N PRO A 199 15.27 -8.59 39.93
CA PRO A 199 16.44 -9.45 39.98
C PRO A 199 16.25 -10.44 41.16
N THR A 200 16.19 -11.72 40.81
CA THR A 200 16.38 -12.92 41.63
C THR A 200 15.84 -12.96 43.07
N GLY A 201 14.91 -13.90 43.26
CA GLY A 201 14.62 -14.50 44.56
C GLY A 201 13.31 -15.28 44.54
N ALA A 202 13.41 -16.61 44.48
CA ALA A 202 12.38 -17.61 44.84
C ALA A 202 11.28 -18.03 43.81
N PHE A 203 11.41 -19.32 43.43
CA PHE A 203 10.38 -20.35 43.21
C PHE A 203 9.72 -20.59 41.82
N SER A 204 10.21 -21.69 41.23
CA SER A 204 9.54 -22.82 40.55
C SER A 204 8.36 -22.57 39.61
N SER A 205 8.68 -22.14 38.39
CA SER A 205 8.16 -22.68 37.13
C SER A 205 8.92 -21.93 36.04
N SER A 206 9.56 -22.67 35.14
CA SER A 206 10.51 -22.22 34.11
C SER A 206 9.93 -21.31 33.01
N ALA A 207 8.86 -20.57 33.30
CA ALA A 207 8.09 -19.76 32.36
C ALA A 207 8.16 -18.25 32.65
N GLY A 208 9.20 -17.78 33.34
CA GLY A 208 9.41 -16.35 33.62
C GLY A 208 10.04 -15.65 32.42
N ILE A 209 9.31 -14.72 31.80
CA ILE A 209 9.73 -13.91 30.62
C ILE A 209 9.87 -14.74 29.35
N THR A 210 10.79 -15.71 29.33
CA THR A 210 11.01 -16.63 28.21
C THR A 210 9.72 -17.35 27.88
N GLY A 211 9.01 -17.94 28.85
CA GLY A 211 7.78 -18.71 28.63
C GLY A 211 6.61 -17.95 27.97
N THR A 212 6.43 -16.66 28.28
CA THR A 212 5.33 -15.86 27.66
C THR A 212 5.72 -15.41 26.26
N VAL A 213 7.00 -15.08 26.06
CA VAL A 213 7.56 -14.73 24.75
C VAL A 213 7.65 -15.97 23.86
N THR A 214 8.09 -17.14 24.35
CA THR A 214 8.13 -18.43 23.62
C THR A 214 6.74 -18.98 23.37
N CYS A 215 5.76 -18.83 24.27
CA CYS A 215 4.38 -19.22 23.98
C CYS A 215 3.76 -18.30 22.91
N GLY A 216 4.04 -16.99 22.97
CA GLY A 216 3.71 -16.05 21.90
C GLY A 216 4.42 -16.38 20.58
N LEU A 217 5.70 -16.76 20.63
CA LEU A 217 6.53 -17.21 19.51
C LEU A 217 5.95 -18.45 18.86
N LEU A 218 5.65 -19.50 19.63
CA LEU A 218 5.07 -20.74 19.15
C LEU A 218 3.69 -20.49 18.53
N ALA A 219 2.89 -19.59 19.12
CA ALA A 219 1.57 -19.25 18.60
C ALA A 219 1.65 -18.39 17.31
N LEU A 220 2.62 -17.46 17.24
CA LEU A 220 2.93 -16.71 16.02
C LEU A 220 3.55 -17.61 14.95
N GLU A 221 4.39 -18.56 15.31
CA GLU A 221 5.01 -19.52 14.41
C GLU A 221 3.97 -20.44 13.78
N ARG A 222 3.05 -21.00 14.60
CA ARG A 222 2.00 -21.89 14.11
C ARG A 222 0.99 -21.19 13.20
N ARG A 223 0.77 -19.88 13.38
CA ARG A 223 -0.33 -19.16 12.72
C ARG A 223 0.11 -18.19 11.63
N TYR A 224 1.34 -17.66 11.72
CA TYR A 224 1.82 -16.58 10.87
C TYR A 224 3.25 -16.75 10.36
N ARG A 225 3.93 -17.88 10.65
CA ARG A 225 5.21 -18.19 9.99
C ARG A 225 4.92 -18.41 8.52
N VAL A 226 5.28 -17.42 7.72
CA VAL A 226 5.33 -17.54 6.27
C VAL A 226 6.29 -18.70 6.01
N LYS A 227 5.79 -19.82 5.46
CA LYS A 227 6.64 -20.91 4.99
C LYS A 227 7.57 -20.28 3.95
N ARG A 228 8.83 -20.10 4.31
CA ARG A 228 9.87 -19.77 3.33
C ARG A 228 10.08 -21.04 2.55
N GLU A 229 9.58 -21.09 1.31
CA GLU A 229 10.21 -21.99 0.35
C GLU A 229 11.66 -21.53 0.22
N PRO A 230 12.64 -22.45 0.27
CA PRO A 230 14.03 -22.09 0.07
C PRO A 230 14.14 -21.37 -1.28
N PRO A 231 14.99 -20.33 -1.40
CA PRO A 231 15.19 -19.69 -2.68
C PRO A 231 15.66 -20.76 -3.67
N THR A 232 14.81 -21.12 -4.64
CA THR A 232 15.25 -21.94 -5.75
C THR A 232 16.29 -21.11 -6.49
N ASN A 233 17.50 -21.64 -6.54
CA ASN A 233 18.65 -21.00 -7.16
C ASN A 233 18.57 -21.18 -8.69
N ASP A 234 17.39 -20.90 -9.25
CA ASP A 234 17.15 -20.99 -10.68
C ASP A 234 17.71 -19.72 -11.32
N PRO A 235 18.65 -19.83 -12.26
CA PRO A 235 19.19 -18.67 -12.95
C PRO A 235 18.04 -17.99 -13.71
N VAL A 236 17.75 -16.75 -13.33
CA VAL A 236 16.79 -15.87 -14.01
C VAL A 236 17.24 -15.74 -15.48
N PRO A 237 16.44 -16.16 -16.48
CA PRO A 237 16.82 -15.99 -17.87
C PRO A 237 16.91 -14.49 -18.19
N HIS A 238 18.07 -14.10 -18.69
CA HIS A 238 18.48 -12.74 -19.02
C HIS A 238 17.63 -12.17 -20.17
N TYR A 239 16.41 -11.71 -19.90
CA TYR A 239 15.53 -11.05 -20.89
C TYR A 239 15.92 -9.58 -21.12
N GLN A 240 17.20 -9.33 -21.37
CA GLN A 240 17.72 -8.00 -21.63
C GLN A 240 18.67 -8.02 -22.81
N GLN A 241 18.10 -8.22 -24.01
CA GLN A 241 18.64 -7.82 -25.31
C GLN A 241 17.63 -8.22 -26.40
N LEU A 242 16.71 -7.31 -26.77
CA LEU A 242 16.04 -7.32 -28.09
C LEU A 242 15.21 -6.03 -28.36
N VAL A 243 15.68 -4.88 -27.88
CA VAL A 243 15.14 -3.58 -28.29
C VAL A 243 16.30 -2.62 -28.50
N MET A 244 17.14 -2.88 -29.52
CA MET A 244 18.07 -1.92 -30.15
C MET A 244 18.67 -2.55 -31.42
N ALA A 245 17.83 -2.87 -32.41
CA ALA A 245 18.27 -3.16 -33.78
C ALA A 245 17.07 -3.01 -34.73
N GLY A 246 16.79 -1.78 -35.13
CA GLY A 246 15.71 -1.44 -36.05
C GLY A 246 15.82 -0.01 -36.58
N GLY A 247 17.05 0.51 -36.72
CA GLY A 247 17.34 1.69 -37.52
C GLY A 247 17.65 1.23 -38.94
N GLY A 248 16.62 1.17 -39.79
CA GLY A 248 16.73 0.86 -41.21
C GLY A 248 16.37 2.09 -42.03
N THR A 249 17.39 2.69 -42.62
CA THR A 249 17.40 3.84 -43.52
C THR A 249 16.48 3.69 -44.73
N PHE A 250 15.82 4.80 -45.07
CA PHE A 250 15.31 5.13 -46.41
C PHE A 250 16.39 4.93 -47.49
N ALA A 251 16.08 4.17 -48.53
CA ALA A 251 16.55 4.34 -49.92
C ALA A 251 15.83 3.32 -50.82
N GLY A 252 15.13 3.80 -51.86
CA GLY A 252 14.44 2.98 -52.86
C GLY A 252 13.08 3.56 -53.24
#